data_AF-A0A562CPN6-F1
#
_entry.id   AF-A0A562CPN6-F1
#
_cell.length_a   1.000
_cell.length_b   1.000
_cell.length_c   1.000
_cell.angle_alpha   90.00
_cell.angle_beta   90.00
_cell.angle_gamma   90.00
#
_symmetry.space_group_name_H-M   'P 1'
#
loop_
_entity.id
_entity.type
_entity.pdbx_description
1 polymer ?
#
loop_
_entity_poly.entity_id
_entity_poly.type
_entity_poly.pdbx_seq_one_letter_code
_entity_poly.pdbx_strand_id
1 'polypeptide(L)'
;MKPVKNMLRHPVLLLALLAGLAPVRAMPLADPKPESLVQPVAVNCYAIGRQIALQRGGELMQATAVNSGGRTMCRVVIRVPGRDGERPRRAEFMVPAN
;
A
#
# COMPACT_ATOMS: atom_id res chain seq x y z
N MET A 1 13.98 67.90 1.82
CA MET A 1 13.71 66.62 2.50
C MET A 1 13.35 65.55 1.48
N LYS A 2 14.22 64.55 1.28
CA LYS A 2 13.96 63.12 0.98
C LYS A 2 15.28 62.48 0.48
N PRO A 3 15.56 61.21 0.84
CA PRO A 3 16.87 60.85 1.34
C PRO A 3 17.73 60.00 0.40
N VAL A 4 19.04 60.16 0.62
CA VAL A 4 20.16 59.35 0.16
C VAL A 4 19.86 57.86 0.24
N LYS A 5 19.91 57.15 -0.89
CA LYS A 5 19.82 55.69 -0.91
C LYS A 5 20.82 55.12 -1.91
N ASN A 6 22.10 55.15 -1.54
CA ASN A 6 23.15 54.47 -2.30
C ASN A 6 24.34 54.07 -1.42
N MET A 7 24.15 53.12 -0.49
CA MET A 7 25.28 52.55 0.24
C MET A 7 25.03 51.15 0.81
N LEU A 8 24.30 50.32 0.07
CA LEU A 8 24.12 48.91 0.44
C LEU A 8 24.61 48.01 -0.69
N ARG A 9 25.90 48.09 -0.96
CA ARG A 9 26.64 47.15 -1.80
C ARG A 9 27.78 46.60 -0.94
N HIS A 10 27.67 45.31 -0.62
CA HIS A 10 28.72 44.40 -0.15
C HIS A 10 28.80 44.14 1.37
N PRO A 11 28.10 43.09 1.86
CA PRO A 11 28.54 42.32 3.00
C PRO A 11 28.72 40.85 2.60
N VAL A 12 29.38 40.59 1.47
CA VAL A 12 29.73 39.23 1.05
C VAL A 12 31.23 39.20 0.87
N LEU A 13 31.97 39.06 1.96
CA LEU A 13 33.32 38.49 2.01
C LEU A 13 33.83 38.63 3.45
N LEU A 14 33.56 37.67 4.33
CA LEU A 14 34.34 37.39 5.55
C LEU A 14 33.69 36.24 6.33
N LEU A 15 33.71 35.03 5.78
CA LEU A 15 33.53 33.81 6.59
C LEU A 15 34.01 32.57 5.79
N ALA A 16 35.31 32.42 5.61
CA ALA A 16 35.87 31.26 4.92
C ALA A 16 37.21 30.86 5.53
N LEU A 17 37.21 30.27 6.74
CA LEU A 17 38.36 29.55 7.30
C LEU A 17 37.93 28.75 8.53
N LEU A 18 37.28 27.59 8.35
CA LEU A 18 37.09 26.55 9.39
C LEU A 18 36.50 25.24 8.80
N ALA A 19 36.96 24.82 7.62
CA ALA A 19 36.54 23.55 7.01
C ALA A 19 37.74 22.59 6.93
N GLY A 20 37.94 21.73 7.94
CA GLY A 20 39.10 20.86 7.93
C GLY A 20 39.19 19.77 9.00
N LEU A 21 38.07 19.28 9.53
CA LEU A 21 38.06 18.07 10.38
C LEU A 21 36.86 17.20 9.97
N ALA A 22 37.02 16.42 8.90
CA ALA A 22 36.02 15.43 8.51
C ALA A 22 36.29 14.12 9.28
N PRO A 23 35.33 13.58 10.05
CA PRO A 23 35.51 12.27 10.67
C PRO A 23 35.49 11.18 9.58
N VAL A 24 36.49 10.30 9.58
CA VAL A 24 36.48 9.07 8.80
C VAL A 24 35.36 8.19 9.36
N ARG A 25 34.23 8.12 8.66
CA ARG A 25 33.17 7.17 8.95
C ARG A 25 33.47 5.86 8.22
N ALA A 26 33.65 4.79 8.97
CA ALA A 26 33.64 3.44 8.42
C ALA A 26 32.26 3.19 7.78
N MET A 27 32.24 2.94 6.47
CA MET A 27 31.02 2.55 5.79
C MET A 27 30.79 1.05 6.07
N PRO A 28 29.61 0.67 6.59
CA PRO A 28 29.30 -0.75 6.76
C PRO A 28 29.29 -1.40 5.37
N LEU A 29 30.00 -2.52 5.24
CA LEU A 29 29.86 -3.40 4.09
C LEU A 29 28.40 -3.87 4.07
N ALA A 30 27.69 -3.57 2.99
CA ALA A 30 26.33 -4.03 2.81
C ALA A 30 26.36 -5.55 2.69
N ASP A 31 25.86 -6.25 3.71
CA ASP A 31 25.54 -7.67 3.60
C ASP A 31 24.55 -7.85 2.43
N PRO A 32 24.88 -8.66 1.42
CA PRO A 32 23.94 -8.99 0.36
C PRO A 32 22.84 -9.85 0.97
N LYS A 33 21.81 -9.19 1.48
CA LYS A 33 20.58 -9.85 1.87
C LYS A 33 19.99 -10.43 0.59
N PRO A 34 19.75 -11.75 0.50
CA PRO A 34 19.09 -12.32 -0.66
C PRO A 34 17.73 -11.63 -0.79
N GLU A 35 17.62 -10.72 -1.76
CA GLU A 35 16.35 -10.17 -2.18
C GLU A 35 15.55 -11.36 -2.68
N SER A 36 14.52 -11.74 -1.92
CA SER A 36 13.63 -12.81 -2.32
C SER A 36 13.02 -12.40 -3.66
N LEU A 37 13.50 -13.01 -4.74
CA LEU A 37 13.03 -12.80 -6.13
C LEU A 37 11.61 -13.34 -6.34
N VAL A 38 10.94 -13.77 -5.26
CA VAL A 38 9.55 -14.23 -5.29
C VAL A 38 8.64 -13.00 -5.29
N GLN A 39 8.21 -12.60 -6.49
CA GLN A 39 7.07 -11.69 -6.62
C GLN A 39 5.80 -12.43 -6.19
N PRO A 40 5.05 -11.96 -5.18
CA PRO A 40 3.78 -12.57 -4.83
C PRO A 40 2.81 -12.41 -6.01
N VAL A 41 2.26 -13.52 -6.50
CA VAL A 41 1.14 -13.48 -7.45
C VAL A 41 -0.04 -12.81 -6.74
N ALA A 42 -0.57 -11.73 -7.33
CA ALA A 42 -1.72 -11.04 -6.78
C ALA A 42 -2.94 -11.96 -6.82
N VAL A 43 -3.47 -12.31 -5.66
CA VAL A 43 -4.70 -13.11 -5.54
C VAL A 43 -5.89 -12.31 -6.07
N ASN A 44 -6.58 -12.83 -7.08
CA ASN A 44 -7.78 -12.20 -7.62
C ASN A 44 -9.05 -12.72 -6.92
N CYS A 45 -9.27 -12.28 -5.68
CA CYS A 45 -10.48 -12.64 -4.94
C CYS A 45 -11.78 -12.14 -5.61
N TYR A 46 -11.72 -11.08 -6.43
CA TYR A 46 -12.88 -10.60 -7.17
C TYR A 46 -13.36 -11.62 -8.20
N ALA A 47 -12.46 -12.22 -8.99
CA ALA A 47 -12.81 -13.27 -9.94
C ALA A 47 -13.42 -14.50 -9.26
N ILE A 48 -12.81 -14.97 -8.16
CA ILE A 48 -13.32 -16.07 -7.32
C ILE A 48 -14.72 -15.72 -6.77
N GLY A 49 -14.86 -14.50 -6.22
CA GLY A 49 -16.11 -14.03 -5.67
C GLY A 49 -17.24 -13.96 -6.69
N ARG A 50 -16.95 -13.52 -7.93
CA ARG A 50 -17.96 -13.49 -9.01
C ARG A 50 -18.44 -14.89 -9.37
N GLN A 51 -17.53 -15.86 -9.46
CA GLN A 51 -17.88 -17.25 -9.73
C GLN A 51 -18.82 -17.79 -8.65
N ILE A 52 -18.52 -17.54 -7.38
CA ILE A 52 -19.37 -17.96 -6.25
C ILE A 52 -20.73 -17.26 -6.31
N ALA A 53 -20.77 -15.96 -6.59
CA ALA A 53 -22.02 -15.22 -6.70
C ALA A 53 -22.93 -15.82 -7.78
N LEU A 54 -22.39 -16.09 -8.98
CA LEU A 54 -23.13 -16.73 -10.08
C LEU A 54 -23.64 -18.12 -9.69
N GLN A 55 -22.79 -18.95 -9.07
CA GLN A 55 -23.19 -20.30 -8.62
C GLN A 55 -24.30 -20.28 -7.57
N ARG A 56 -24.37 -19.23 -6.76
CA ARG A 56 -25.38 -19.07 -5.70
C ARG A 56 -26.60 -18.26 -6.13
N GLY A 57 -26.66 -17.84 -7.40
CA GLY A 57 -27.75 -17.00 -7.92
C GLY A 57 -27.81 -15.63 -7.24
N GLY A 58 -26.67 -15.09 -6.84
CA GLY A 58 -26.55 -13.81 -6.14
C GLY A 58 -25.61 -12.84 -6.84
N GLU A 59 -25.47 -11.68 -6.22
CA GLU A 59 -24.58 -10.61 -6.69
C GLU A 59 -23.40 -10.44 -5.73
N LEU A 60 -22.21 -10.29 -6.29
CA LEU A 60 -21.01 -10.06 -5.51
C LEU A 60 -21.07 -8.67 -4.88
N MET A 61 -20.95 -8.60 -3.55
CA MET A 61 -20.92 -7.34 -2.80
C MET A 61 -19.50 -6.96 -2.40
N GLN A 62 -18.70 -7.94 -2.00
CA GLN A 62 -17.33 -7.72 -1.56
C GLN A 62 -16.52 -9.00 -1.76
N ALA A 63 -15.26 -8.85 -2.17
CA ALA A 63 -14.28 -9.93 -2.13
C ALA A 63 -12.94 -9.37 -1.65
N THR A 64 -12.37 -9.95 -0.59
CA THR A 64 -11.14 -9.45 0.01
C THR A 64 -10.25 -10.62 0.42
N ALA A 65 -8.96 -10.52 0.11
CA ALA A 65 -7.96 -11.46 0.61
C ALA A 65 -7.72 -11.22 2.11
N VAL A 66 -7.74 -12.29 2.89
CA VAL A 66 -7.50 -12.28 4.34
C VAL A 66 -6.57 -13.42 4.69
N ASN A 67 -5.67 -13.21 5.64
CA ASN A 67 -4.88 -14.30 6.21
C ASN A 67 -5.69 -14.99 7.32
N SER A 68 -5.85 -16.30 7.22
CA SER A 68 -6.53 -17.12 8.22
C SER A 68 -5.68 -18.34 8.51
N GLY A 69 -5.11 -18.41 9.71
CA GLY A 69 -4.26 -19.52 10.13
C GLY A 69 -3.02 -19.71 9.23
N GLY A 70 -2.40 -18.63 8.77
CA GLY A 70 -1.23 -18.69 7.89
C GLY A 70 -1.55 -18.97 6.42
N ARG A 71 -2.83 -19.17 6.07
CA ARG A 71 -3.29 -19.37 4.70
C ARG A 71 -3.98 -18.13 4.17
N THR A 72 -3.70 -17.78 2.92
CA THR A 72 -4.46 -16.73 2.23
C THR A 72 -5.82 -17.28 1.82
N MET A 73 -6.88 -16.63 2.28
CA MET A 73 -8.27 -16.96 1.99
C MET A 73 -8.96 -15.75 1.37
N CYS A 74 -9.97 -15.97 0.54
CA CYS A 74 -10.87 -14.92 0.09
C CYS A 74 -12.12 -14.92 0.96
N ARG A 75 -12.36 -13.81 1.67
CA ARG A 75 -13.66 -13.49 2.26
C ARG A 75 -14.55 -12.92 1.17
N VAL A 76 -15.60 -13.65 0.81
CA VAL A 76 -16.54 -13.30 -0.26
C VAL A 76 -17.90 -13.05 0.36
N VAL A 77 -18.47 -11.87 0.12
CA VAL A 77 -19.81 -11.49 0.54
C VAL A 77 -20.68 -11.35 -0.69
N ILE A 78 -21.80 -12.06 -0.72
CA ILE A 78 -22.79 -11.95 -1.78
C ILE A 78 -24.16 -11.55 -1.21
N ARG A 79 -24.98 -10.95 -2.08
CA ARG A 79 -26.41 -10.74 -1.85
C ARG A 79 -27.18 -11.76 -2.66
N VAL A 80 -27.95 -12.62 -1.99
CA VAL A 80 -28.86 -13.58 -2.64
C VAL A 80 -30.27 -12.99 -2.61
N PRO A 81 -30.97 -12.86 -3.76
CA PRO A 81 -32.36 -12.44 -3.78
C PRO A 81 -33.24 -13.32 -2.87
N GLY A 82 -34.15 -12.68 -2.13
CA GLY A 82 -35.24 -13.39 -1.45
C GLY A 82 -36.30 -13.85 -2.45
N ARG A 83 -37.20 -14.74 -2.03
CA ARG A 83 -38.39 -15.10 -2.83
C ARG A 83 -39.63 -14.44 -2.23
N ASP A 84 -40.66 -14.22 -3.03
CA ASP A 84 -41.99 -13.82 -2.54
C ASP A 84 -41.99 -12.55 -1.65
N GLY A 85 -41.16 -11.57 -1.98
CA GLY A 85 -41.05 -10.30 -1.24
C GLY A 85 -40.12 -10.34 -0.02
N GLU A 86 -39.45 -11.47 0.23
CA GLU A 86 -38.42 -11.55 1.26
C GLU A 86 -37.25 -10.60 0.95
N ARG A 87 -36.64 -10.08 2.02
CA ARG A 87 -35.45 -9.24 1.90
C ARG A 87 -34.27 -10.07 1.36
N PRO A 88 -33.39 -9.48 0.53
CA PRO A 88 -32.18 -10.16 0.08
C PRO A 88 -31.33 -10.63 1.27
N ARG A 89 -30.83 -11.87 1.19
CA ARG A 89 -29.99 -12.48 2.21
C ARG A 89 -28.53 -12.16 1.93
N ARG A 90 -27.79 -11.73 2.96
CA ARG A 90 -26.33 -11.54 2.90
C ARG A 90 -25.67 -12.85 3.30
N ALA A 91 -24.85 -13.42 2.41
CA ALA A 91 -24.10 -14.63 2.68
C ALA A 91 -22.60 -14.36 2.58
N GLU A 92 -21.83 -14.90 3.52
CA GLU A 92 -20.37 -14.78 3.57
C GLU A 92 -19.73 -16.16 3.41
N PHE A 93 -18.69 -16.22 2.59
CA PHE A 93 -17.94 -17.43 2.29
C PHE A 93 -16.45 -17.19 2.50
N MET A 94 -15.79 -18.17 3.10
CA MET A 94 -14.34 -18.22 3.25
C MET A 94 -13.81 -19.32 2.35
N VAL A 95 -13.14 -18.94 1.27
CA VAL A 95 -12.60 -19.89 0.28
C VAL A 95 -11.09 -19.73 0.13
N PRO A 96 -10.34 -20.78 -0.23
CA PRO A 96 -8.91 -20.64 -0.49
C PRO A 96 -8.61 -19.66 -1.64
N ALA A 97 -7.53 -18.90 -1.49
CA ALA A 97 -6.92 -18.15 -2.58
C ALA A 97 -6.00 -19.13 -3.33
N ASN A 98 -6.53 -19.75 -4.39
CA ASN A 98 -5.78 -20.73 -5.19
C ASN A 98 -4.66 -20.08 -5.99
#